data_AF-A0A2Z6CVP8-F1
#
_entry.id   AF-A0A2Z6CVP8-F1
#
_cell.length_a   1.000
_cell.length_b   1.000
_cell.length_c   1.000
_cell.angle_alpha   90.00
_cell.angle_beta   90.00
_cell.angle_gamma   90.00
#
_symmetry.space_group_name_H-M   'P 1'
#
loop_
_entity.id
_entity.type
_entity.pdbx_description
1 polymer ?
#
loop_
_entity_poly.entity_id
_entity_poly.type
_entity_poly.pdbx_seq_one_letter_code
_entity_poly.pdbx_strand_id
1 'polypeptide(L)'
;MIRQLDRALFLEQYISKLKQLEQENILTEDVFSEMGLTKQDWIAKSHDEKIKLWKEKGTSFIKRNEVEKKQNEIDRALFFKKITSESEQLKQENILTEDVFSEMGLTQQDWIAKSHDEKIKLWKEKGTSFIKRNEVEKKHSNNRVKLSFIGHSMGCFVITNTIRIVSDVFDSNSLYKDPDSNIGTSFNLERLILVAPDIPVETIITGRANFLRASLRRVKEAYIFSNEGDIVLRILSATANYFSFPTNGRIRGSRLGILTVSNDYRDEIIDKKENKRNPDAYGIVNYVNNNVDSPSGYLEIRDSGNKPLKISEVSVKFIQAQVADSFTYFDCTDYKDYLIKDGKKSQETVSVVSKALNKPKLGIWEYFILSIIGLLPVDRIPFLKCRKIDVHGDYFNGEFTQKAIYEIAFLGLKGFVNTIPNQPKTGNTDLLPRFTEMCKEKRIRVVISPQHRALLK
;
A
#
# COMPACT_ATOMS: atom_id res chain seq x y z
N MET A 1 -77.77 16.92 36.47
CA MET A 1 -77.34 16.60 37.85
C MET A 1 -76.22 15.54 37.89
N ILE A 2 -76.41 14.32 37.37
CA ILE A 2 -75.34 13.28 37.31
C ILE A 2 -74.07 13.75 36.57
N ARG A 3 -74.21 14.40 35.39
CA ARG A 3 -73.06 15.00 34.67
C ARG A 3 -72.35 16.15 35.41
N GLN A 4 -73.01 16.81 36.36
CA GLN A 4 -72.38 17.85 37.17
C GLN A 4 -71.65 17.23 38.38
N LEU A 5 -72.18 16.13 38.94
CA LEU A 5 -71.50 15.33 39.96
C LEU A 5 -70.23 14.66 39.42
N ASP A 6 -70.27 14.07 38.21
CA ASP A 6 -69.09 13.50 37.57
C ASP A 6 -68.00 14.54 37.31
N ARG A 7 -68.38 15.76 36.89
CA ARG A 7 -67.43 16.87 36.72
C ARG A 7 -66.80 17.31 38.04
N ALA A 8 -67.57 17.31 39.14
CA ALA A 8 -67.07 17.66 40.47
C ALA A 8 -66.09 16.61 41.00
N LEU A 9 -66.43 15.32 40.88
CA LEU A 9 -65.56 14.19 41.27
C LEU A 9 -64.26 14.14 40.47
N PHE A 10 -64.33 14.40 39.16
CA PHE A 10 -63.12 14.48 38.33
C PHE A 10 -62.25 15.69 38.68
N LEU A 11 -62.85 16.82 39.09
CA LEU A 11 -62.10 17.97 39.55
C LEU A 11 -61.35 17.66 40.84
N GLU A 12 -61.99 17.01 41.82
CA GLU A 12 -61.36 16.65 43.09
C GLU A 12 -60.16 15.72 42.92
N GLN A 13 -60.25 14.73 42.03
CA GLN A 13 -59.11 13.85 41.71
C GLN A 13 -57.93 14.62 41.08
N TYR A 14 -58.20 15.59 40.21
CA TYR A 14 -57.16 16.43 39.62
C TYR A 14 -56.52 17.37 40.66
N ILE A 15 -57.33 17.93 41.55
CA ILE A 15 -56.87 18.81 42.63
C ILE A 15 -55.98 18.03 43.60
N SER A 16 -56.40 16.82 43.99
CA SER A 16 -55.61 15.93 44.84
C SER A 16 -54.26 15.60 44.20
N LYS A 17 -54.26 15.26 42.90
CA LYS A 17 -53.03 14.93 42.17
C LYS A 17 -52.10 16.13 41.97
N LEU A 18 -52.63 17.32 41.71
CA LEU A 18 -51.82 18.55 41.62
C LEU A 18 -51.18 18.90 42.96
N LYS A 19 -51.92 18.77 44.08
CA LYS A 19 -51.37 18.96 45.43
C LYS A 19 -50.29 17.94 45.75
N GLN A 20 -50.48 16.68 45.35
CA GLN A 20 -49.46 15.64 45.50
C GLN A 20 -48.19 15.97 44.71
N LEU A 21 -48.31 16.41 43.45
CA LEU A 21 -47.15 16.81 42.63
C LEU A 21 -46.42 18.05 43.17
N GLU A 22 -47.15 19.00 43.76
CA GLU A 22 -46.57 20.14 44.48
C GLU A 22 -45.83 19.69 45.75
N GLN A 23 -46.38 18.73 46.51
CA GLN A 23 -45.76 18.18 47.73
C GLN A 23 -44.54 17.30 47.45
N GLU A 24 -44.57 16.49 46.39
CA GLU A 24 -43.48 15.63 45.96
C GLU A 24 -42.37 16.41 45.23
N ASN A 25 -42.52 17.74 45.09
CA ASN A 25 -41.56 18.64 44.45
C ASN A 25 -41.24 18.25 42.98
N ILE A 26 -42.20 17.59 42.31
CA ILE A 26 -42.07 17.10 40.93
C ILE A 26 -42.25 18.25 39.92
N LEU A 27 -42.82 19.38 40.34
CA LEU A 27 -42.85 20.62 39.56
C LEU A 27 -41.48 21.31 39.61
N THR A 28 -40.54 20.79 38.81
CA THR A 28 -39.21 21.38 38.62
C THR A 28 -39.28 22.65 37.77
N GLU A 29 -38.20 23.43 37.75
CA GLU A 29 -38.12 24.64 36.91
C GLU A 29 -38.37 24.35 35.42
N ASP A 30 -37.98 23.16 34.95
CA ASP A 30 -38.21 22.72 33.57
C ASP A 30 -39.70 22.62 33.24
N VAL A 31 -40.51 22.14 34.19
CA VAL A 31 -41.97 22.05 34.03
C VAL A 31 -42.59 23.45 33.87
N PHE A 32 -42.12 24.40 34.68
CA PHE A 32 -42.60 25.78 34.61
C PHE A 32 -42.14 26.46 33.31
N SER A 33 -40.88 26.27 32.93
CA SER A 33 -40.31 26.77 31.68
C SER A 33 -41.10 26.30 30.46
N GLU A 34 -41.48 25.03 30.40
CA GLU A 34 -42.27 24.49 29.29
C GLU A 34 -43.72 25.00 29.29
N MET A 35 -44.27 25.34 30.46
CA MET A 35 -45.54 26.06 30.55
C MET A 35 -45.43 27.54 30.14
N GLY A 36 -44.21 28.06 29.99
CA GLY A 36 -43.91 29.46 29.72
C GLY A 36 -44.08 30.34 30.95
N LEU A 37 -43.80 29.81 32.13
CA LEU A 37 -44.01 30.47 33.41
C LEU A 37 -42.78 30.33 34.31
N THR A 38 -42.58 31.27 35.22
CA THR A 38 -41.67 31.06 36.36
C THR A 38 -42.39 30.37 37.51
N LYS A 39 -41.64 29.82 38.47
CA LYS A 39 -42.22 29.27 39.70
C LYS A 39 -43.01 30.32 40.49
N GLN A 40 -42.58 31.57 40.48
CA GLN A 40 -43.31 32.66 41.15
C GLN A 40 -44.62 32.97 40.43
N ASP A 41 -44.63 32.99 39.09
CA ASP A 41 -45.86 33.15 38.31
C ASP A 41 -46.85 32.01 38.56
N TRP A 42 -46.36 30.79 38.74
CA TRP A 42 -47.20 29.66 39.11
C TRP A 42 -47.82 29.86 40.49
N ILE A 43 -47.03 30.22 41.50
CA ILE A 43 -47.51 30.45 42.86
C ILE A 43 -48.58 31.55 42.91
N ALA A 44 -48.40 32.61 42.13
CA ALA A 44 -49.32 33.74 42.08
C ALA A 44 -50.67 33.45 41.38
N LYS A 45 -50.77 32.34 40.62
CA LYS A 45 -52.00 31.97 39.91
C LYS A 45 -53.06 31.38 40.84
N SER A 46 -54.32 31.68 40.53
CA SER A 46 -55.45 31.05 41.21
C SER A 46 -55.48 29.55 40.93
N HIS A 47 -56.17 28.81 41.80
CA HIS A 47 -56.22 27.36 41.72
C HIS A 47 -56.83 26.87 40.39
N ASP A 48 -57.88 27.55 39.90
CA ASP A 48 -58.54 27.20 38.64
C ASP A 48 -57.64 27.45 37.42
N GLU A 49 -56.84 28.51 37.46
CA GLU A 49 -55.86 28.80 36.41
C GLU A 49 -54.75 27.75 36.37
N LYS A 50 -54.26 27.30 37.53
CA LYS A 50 -53.28 26.21 37.63
C LYS A 50 -53.82 24.92 37.02
N ILE A 51 -55.07 24.55 37.34
CA ILE A 51 -55.71 23.35 36.80
C ILE A 51 -55.85 23.45 35.27
N LYS A 52 -56.26 24.61 34.76
CA LYS A 52 -56.42 24.84 33.33
C LYS A 52 -55.08 24.71 32.59
N LEU A 53 -54.04 25.41 33.07
CA LEU A 53 -52.68 25.35 32.52
C LEU A 53 -52.09 23.94 32.58
N TRP A 54 -52.30 23.22 33.67
CA TRP A 54 -51.83 21.84 33.81
C TRP A 54 -52.50 20.90 32.80
N LYS A 55 -53.81 21.05 32.57
CA LYS A 55 -54.54 20.26 31.57
C LYS A 55 -54.05 20.55 30.16
N GLU A 56 -53.86 21.83 29.82
CA GLU A 56 -53.46 22.26 28.49
C GLU A 56 -52.00 21.93 28.16
N LYS A 57 -51.08 22.09 29.12
CA LYS A 57 -49.63 21.99 28.87
C LYS A 57 -48.93 20.90 29.68
N GLY A 58 -49.31 20.70 30.94
CA GLY A 58 -48.66 19.73 31.85
C GLY A 58 -48.86 18.27 31.48
N THR A 59 -50.02 17.91 30.92
CA THR A 59 -50.29 16.52 30.50
C THR A 59 -49.43 16.07 29.31
N SER A 60 -49.08 17.01 28.43
CA SER A 60 -48.17 16.79 27.29
C SER A 60 -46.73 16.57 27.75
N PHE A 61 -46.29 17.28 28.79
CA PHE A 61 -44.98 17.11 29.41
C PHE A 61 -44.82 15.72 30.04
N ILE A 62 -45.81 15.27 30.84
CA ILE A 62 -45.76 13.92 31.45
C ILE A 62 -45.71 12.84 30.37
N LYS A 63 -46.55 12.95 29.33
CA LYS A 63 -46.53 11.99 28.22
C LYS A 63 -45.20 11.97 27.49
N ARG A 64 -44.57 13.14 27.27
CA ARG A 64 -43.26 13.23 26.60
C ARG A 64 -42.16 12.62 27.47
N ASN A 65 -42.14 12.91 28.77
CA ASN A 65 -41.17 12.33 29.70
C ASN A 65 -41.36 10.83 29.93
N GLU A 66 -42.58 10.32 29.95
CA GLU A 66 -42.82 8.87 30.01
C GLU A 66 -42.37 8.16 28.73
N VAL A 67 -42.59 8.78 27.57
CA VAL A 67 -42.10 8.28 26.27
C VAL A 67 -40.57 8.34 26.21
N GLU A 68 -39.96 9.44 26.67
CA GLU A 68 -38.51 9.60 26.71
C GLU A 68 -37.86 8.67 27.74
N LYS A 69 -38.51 8.40 28.87
CA LYS A 69 -38.04 7.41 29.85
C LYS A 69 -38.11 5.99 29.29
N LYS A 70 -39.20 5.62 28.61
CA LYS A 70 -39.32 4.33 27.93
C LYS A 70 -38.35 4.20 26.75
N GLN A 71 -38.14 5.26 25.98
CA GLN A 71 -37.18 5.29 24.88
C GLN A 71 -35.75 5.15 25.43
N ASN A 72 -35.41 5.83 26.52
CA ASN A 72 -34.13 5.67 27.20
C ASN A 72 -33.93 4.27 27.80
N GLU A 73 -35.00 3.61 28.27
CA GLU A 73 -34.96 2.21 28.71
C GLU A 73 -34.77 1.23 27.53
N ILE A 74 -35.42 1.48 26.39
CA ILE A 74 -35.25 0.71 25.15
C ILE A 74 -33.85 0.93 24.57
N ASP A 75 -33.36 2.16 24.53
CA ASP A 75 -32.03 2.50 24.05
C ASP A 75 -30.95 1.95 24.98
N ARG A 76 -31.17 1.94 26.30
CA ARG A 76 -30.34 1.20 27.26
C ARG A 76 -30.38 -0.29 26.97
N ALA A 77 -31.54 -0.90 26.78
CA ALA A 77 -31.66 -2.34 26.51
C ALA A 77 -31.01 -2.73 25.17
N LEU A 78 -31.15 -1.92 24.13
CA LEU A 78 -30.50 -2.09 22.83
C LEU A 78 -28.99 -1.87 22.93
N PHE A 79 -28.54 -0.87 23.67
CA PHE A 79 -27.13 -0.64 23.98
C PHE A 79 -26.53 -1.80 24.78
N PHE A 80 -27.25 -2.34 25.77
CA PHE A 80 -26.81 -3.51 26.53
C PHE A 80 -26.81 -4.78 25.68
N LYS A 81 -27.82 -5.00 24.81
CA LYS A 81 -27.82 -6.12 23.88
C LYS A 81 -26.64 -6.04 22.91
N LYS A 82 -26.34 -4.83 22.41
CA LYS A 82 -25.19 -4.54 21.54
C LYS A 82 -23.86 -4.72 22.27
N ILE A 83 -23.71 -4.21 23.49
CA ILE A 83 -22.50 -4.44 24.31
C ILE A 83 -22.34 -5.91 24.69
N THR A 84 -23.42 -6.64 24.96
CA THR A 84 -23.30 -8.06 25.37
C THR A 84 -22.91 -8.91 24.16
N SER A 85 -23.52 -8.68 22.99
CA SER A 85 -23.14 -9.34 21.74
C SER A 85 -21.74 -8.93 21.26
N GLU A 86 -21.39 -7.65 21.40
CA GLU A 86 -20.04 -7.16 21.11
C GLU A 86 -19.04 -7.67 22.15
N SER A 87 -19.39 -7.84 23.44
CA SER A 87 -18.48 -8.38 24.46
C SER A 87 -18.20 -9.88 24.27
N GLU A 88 -19.16 -10.64 23.76
CA GLU A 88 -18.96 -12.05 23.38
C GLU A 88 -18.14 -12.17 22.09
N GLN A 89 -18.34 -11.28 21.10
CA GLN A 89 -17.45 -11.16 19.94
C GLN A 89 -16.03 -10.68 20.35
N LEU A 90 -15.92 -9.72 21.27
CA LEU A 90 -14.64 -9.15 21.76
C LEU A 90 -13.85 -10.17 22.60
N LYS A 91 -14.54 -11.11 23.29
CA LYS A 91 -13.90 -12.27 23.93
C LYS A 91 -13.40 -13.30 22.92
N GLN A 92 -14.08 -13.46 21.78
CA GLN A 92 -13.62 -14.33 20.69
C GLN A 92 -12.50 -13.69 19.85
N GLU A 93 -12.40 -12.35 19.81
CA GLU A 93 -11.43 -11.63 18.97
C GLU A 93 -10.13 -11.18 19.68
N ASN A 94 -9.88 -11.54 20.94
CA ASN A 94 -8.58 -11.26 21.62
C ASN A 94 -8.22 -9.74 21.67
N ILE A 95 -9.22 -8.85 21.75
CA ILE A 95 -9.03 -7.38 21.61
C ILE A 95 -8.62 -6.66 22.92
N LEU A 96 -8.73 -7.31 24.10
CA LEU A 96 -8.11 -6.81 25.33
C LEU A 96 -6.59 -7.08 25.31
N THR A 97 -5.89 -6.37 24.43
CA THR A 97 -4.43 -6.39 24.33
C THR A 97 -3.80 -5.63 25.51
N GLU A 98 -2.52 -5.86 25.77
CA GLU A 98 -1.74 -5.08 26.76
C GLU A 98 -1.88 -3.56 26.54
N ASP A 99 -2.03 -3.13 25.28
CA ASP A 99 -2.20 -1.73 24.93
C ASP A 99 -3.47 -1.11 25.54
N VAL A 100 -4.58 -1.85 25.58
CA VAL A 100 -5.84 -1.40 26.19
C VAL A 100 -5.67 -1.18 27.69
N PHE A 101 -4.99 -2.11 28.35
CA PHE A 101 -4.74 -2.03 29.79
C PHE A 101 -3.77 -0.89 30.10
N SER A 102 -2.67 -0.78 29.33
CA SER A 102 -1.70 0.31 29.45
C SER A 102 -2.36 1.68 29.33
N GLU A 103 -3.28 1.86 28.37
CA GLU A 103 -3.97 3.14 28.18
C GLU A 103 -4.99 3.45 29.29
N MET A 104 -5.58 2.41 29.90
CA MET A 104 -6.38 2.59 31.11
C MET A 104 -5.53 2.88 32.36
N GLY A 105 -4.21 2.74 32.25
CA GLY A 105 -3.26 2.84 33.36
C GLY A 105 -3.36 1.65 34.32
N LEU A 106 -3.61 0.46 33.78
CA LEU A 106 -3.82 -0.78 34.53
C LEU A 106 -2.97 -1.90 33.94
N THR A 107 -2.63 -2.89 34.77
CA THR A 107 -2.16 -4.18 34.29
C THR A 107 -3.35 -5.13 34.06
N GLN A 108 -3.11 -6.22 33.32
CA GLN A 108 -4.12 -7.27 33.16
C GLN A 108 -4.53 -7.88 34.52
N GLN A 109 -3.60 -7.97 35.48
CA GLN A 109 -3.89 -8.47 36.82
C GLN A 109 -4.76 -7.50 37.62
N ASP A 110 -4.48 -6.19 37.53
CA ASP A 110 -5.32 -5.14 38.16
C ASP A 110 -6.74 -5.15 37.59
N TRP A 111 -6.87 -5.42 36.28
CA TRP A 111 -8.17 -5.58 35.66
C TRP A 111 -8.90 -6.79 36.22
N ILE A 112 -8.26 -7.97 36.29
CA ILE A 112 -8.89 -9.19 36.78
C ILE A 112 -9.40 -9.00 38.23
N ALA A 113 -8.61 -8.36 39.08
CA ALA A 113 -8.90 -8.14 40.50
C ALA A 113 -10.08 -7.18 40.77
N LYS A 114 -10.51 -6.37 39.79
CA LYS A 114 -11.63 -5.43 39.96
C LYS A 114 -12.99 -6.11 39.96
N SER A 115 -13.90 -5.55 40.75
CA SER A 115 -15.31 -5.95 40.74
C SER A 115 -15.97 -5.66 39.39
N HIS A 116 -17.12 -6.29 39.14
CA HIS A 116 -17.85 -6.12 37.88
C HIS A 116 -18.25 -4.65 37.63
N ASP A 117 -18.74 -3.96 38.66
CA ASP A 117 -19.18 -2.56 38.56
C ASP A 117 -18.01 -1.60 38.32
N GLU A 118 -16.85 -1.85 38.93
CA GLU A 118 -15.63 -1.07 38.70
C GLU A 118 -15.11 -1.24 37.27
N LYS A 119 -15.15 -2.46 36.72
CA LYS A 119 -14.80 -2.73 35.32
C LYS A 119 -15.70 -1.95 34.37
N ILE A 120 -17.01 -1.94 34.62
CA ILE A 120 -17.99 -1.19 33.81
C ILE A 120 -17.70 0.32 33.88
N LYS A 121 -17.45 0.85 35.09
CA LYS A 121 -17.16 2.27 35.29
C LYS A 121 -15.88 2.69 34.55
N LEU A 122 -14.80 1.93 34.73
CA LEU A 122 -13.52 2.17 34.04
C LEU A 122 -13.64 2.05 32.51
N TRP A 123 -14.39 1.07 32.02
CA TRP A 123 -14.62 0.92 30.58
C TRP A 123 -15.40 2.11 30.01
N LYS A 124 -16.42 2.60 30.73
CA LYS A 124 -17.17 3.79 30.31
C LYS A 124 -16.30 5.04 30.30
N GLU A 125 -15.49 5.25 31.33
CA GLU A 125 -14.65 6.44 31.47
C GLU A 125 -13.46 6.45 30.50
N LYS A 126 -12.78 5.31 30.32
CA LYS A 126 -11.52 5.23 29.57
C LYS A 126 -11.59 4.34 28.32
N GLY A 127 -12.28 3.21 28.40
CA GLY A 127 -12.40 2.25 27.29
C GLY A 127 -13.16 2.78 26.08
N THR A 128 -14.20 3.59 26.29
CA THR A 128 -14.95 4.21 25.19
C THR A 128 -14.12 5.23 24.42
N SER A 129 -13.20 5.93 25.09
CA SER A 129 -12.24 6.84 24.46
C SER A 129 -11.21 6.09 23.63
N PHE A 130 -10.74 4.93 24.11
CA PHE A 130 -9.86 4.02 23.36
C PHE A 130 -10.55 3.48 22.10
N ILE A 131 -11.79 2.97 22.20
CA ILE A 131 -12.55 2.51 21.04
C ILE A 131 -12.78 3.65 20.06
N LYS A 132 -13.22 4.82 20.52
CA LYS A 132 -13.41 5.97 19.62
C LYS A 132 -12.12 6.38 18.94
N ARG A 133 -10.98 6.39 19.65
CA ARG A 133 -9.68 6.70 19.05
C ARG A 133 -9.28 5.64 18.02
N ASN A 134 -9.42 4.36 18.35
CA ASN A 134 -9.14 3.25 17.43
C ASN A 134 -10.08 3.21 16.23
N GLU A 135 -11.36 3.54 16.40
CA GLU A 135 -12.32 3.65 15.30
C GLU A 135 -11.98 4.85 14.42
N VAL A 136 -11.59 5.98 15.01
CA VAL A 136 -11.12 7.17 14.28
C VAL A 136 -9.80 6.87 13.55
N GLU A 137 -8.86 6.17 14.17
CA GLU A 137 -7.60 5.75 13.57
C GLU A 137 -7.82 4.68 12.49
N LYS A 138 -8.71 3.71 12.70
CA LYS A 138 -9.13 2.74 11.66
C LYS A 138 -9.82 3.44 10.51
N LYS A 139 -10.73 4.38 10.77
CA LYS A 139 -11.42 5.18 9.75
C LYS A 139 -10.45 6.09 8.99
N HIS A 140 -9.46 6.65 9.68
CA HIS A 140 -8.38 7.40 9.04
C HIS A 140 -7.45 6.50 8.23
N SER A 141 -7.14 5.29 8.69
CA SER A 141 -6.31 4.32 7.95
C SER A 141 -6.95 3.89 6.63
N ASN A 142 -8.29 3.77 6.58
CA ASN A 142 -9.03 3.45 5.36
C ASN A 142 -9.14 4.62 4.36
N ASN A 143 -8.94 5.86 4.81
CA ASN A 143 -9.05 7.07 3.98
C ASN A 143 -7.70 7.66 3.56
N ARG A 144 -6.59 6.94 3.77
CA ARG A 144 -5.26 7.45 3.41
C ARG A 144 -5.06 7.47 1.90
N VAL A 145 -4.38 8.50 1.43
CA VAL A 145 -4.01 8.65 0.02
C VAL A 145 -2.86 7.70 -0.30
N LYS A 146 -3.08 6.84 -1.28
CA LYS A 146 -2.10 5.87 -1.78
C LYS A 146 -1.09 6.58 -2.68
N LEU A 147 0.19 6.44 -2.36
CA LEU A 147 1.31 7.01 -3.12
C LEU A 147 2.08 5.91 -3.83
N SER A 148 2.34 6.13 -5.12
CA SER A 148 3.23 5.29 -5.93
C SER A 148 4.23 6.19 -6.64
N PHE A 149 5.50 5.77 -6.66
CA PHE A 149 6.59 6.54 -7.24
C PHE A 149 7.13 5.82 -8.47
N ILE A 150 7.28 6.57 -9.56
CA ILE A 150 7.97 6.11 -10.77
C ILE A 150 9.22 6.97 -10.92
N GLY A 151 10.38 6.31 -10.95
CA GLY A 151 11.66 6.93 -11.21
C GLY A 151 12.21 6.41 -12.52
N HIS A 152 12.85 7.29 -13.28
CA HIS A 152 13.62 6.92 -14.45
C HIS A 152 15.05 7.43 -14.28
N SER A 153 16.06 6.66 -14.69
CA SER A 153 17.46 7.14 -14.68
C SER A 153 17.89 7.60 -13.28
N MET A 154 18.56 8.75 -13.19
CA MET A 154 18.90 9.47 -11.96
C MET A 154 17.67 9.86 -11.13
N GLY A 155 16.49 9.99 -11.74
CA GLY A 155 15.22 10.17 -11.03
C GLY A 155 14.95 9.04 -10.03
N CYS A 156 15.40 7.81 -10.30
CA CYS A 156 15.36 6.70 -9.35
C CYS A 156 16.12 7.02 -8.06
N PHE A 157 17.32 7.60 -8.18
CA PHE A 157 18.13 7.99 -7.03
C PHE A 157 17.48 9.11 -6.22
N VAL A 158 16.84 10.07 -6.91
CA VAL A 158 16.09 11.16 -6.26
C VAL A 158 14.92 10.60 -5.46
N ILE A 159 14.02 9.85 -6.09
CA ILE A 159 12.80 9.37 -5.41
C ILE A 159 13.10 8.42 -4.24
N THR A 160 14.13 7.59 -4.36
CA THR A 160 14.51 6.67 -3.28
C THR A 160 15.00 7.47 -2.07
N ASN A 161 15.82 8.50 -2.27
CA ASN A 161 16.21 9.40 -1.19
C ASN A 161 15.04 10.22 -0.65
N THR A 162 14.12 10.68 -1.49
CA THR A 162 12.90 11.37 -1.05
C THR A 162 12.07 10.47 -0.14
N ILE A 163 11.79 9.24 -0.56
CA ILE A 163 11.03 8.27 0.24
C ILE A 163 11.72 8.03 1.58
N ARG A 164 13.05 7.88 1.58
CA ARG A 164 13.84 7.70 2.81
C ARG A 164 13.65 8.88 3.76
N ILE A 165 13.92 10.10 3.29
CA ILE A 165 13.83 11.32 4.10
C ILE A 165 12.42 11.49 4.65
N VAL A 166 11.40 11.34 3.79
CA VAL A 166 10.00 11.45 4.20
C VAL A 166 9.65 10.37 5.22
N SER A 167 10.12 9.14 5.03
CA SER A 167 9.88 8.03 5.96
C SER A 167 10.52 8.28 7.34
N ASP A 168 11.71 8.88 7.38
CA ASP A 168 12.45 9.17 8.60
C ASP A 168 11.87 10.40 9.34
N VAL A 169 11.45 11.44 8.61
CA VAL A 169 10.92 12.69 9.17
C VAL A 169 9.52 12.52 9.76
N PHE A 170 8.64 11.78 9.08
CA PHE A 170 7.23 11.68 9.47
C PHE A 170 6.93 10.54 10.46
N ASP A 171 7.94 9.77 10.85
CA ASP A 171 7.80 8.71 11.85
C ASP A 171 9.16 8.42 12.51
N SER A 172 9.38 9.09 13.64
CA SER A 172 10.61 8.96 14.45
C SER A 172 10.79 7.57 15.06
N ASN A 173 9.73 6.75 15.14
CA ASN A 173 9.81 5.37 15.66
C ASN A 173 10.33 4.37 14.60
N SER A 174 10.42 4.81 13.34
CA SER A 174 10.87 4.00 12.21
C SER A 174 12.33 3.54 12.28
N LEU A 175 13.13 4.20 13.12
CA LEU A 175 14.54 3.86 13.31
C LEU A 175 14.75 2.53 14.07
N TYR A 176 13.75 2.05 14.82
CA TYR A 176 13.89 0.91 15.75
C TYR A 176 12.89 -0.23 15.54
N LYS A 177 11.89 -0.06 14.66
CA LYS A 177 10.88 -1.08 14.31
C LYS A 177 10.74 -1.18 12.80
N ASP A 178 10.30 -2.32 12.28
CA ASP A 178 9.87 -2.41 10.88
C ASP A 178 8.61 -1.57 10.69
N PRO A 179 8.71 -0.43 9.98
CA PRO A 179 7.60 0.48 9.85
C PRO A 179 6.52 -0.12 8.98
N ASP A 180 5.27 0.25 9.25
CA ASP A 180 4.19 0.01 8.31
C ASP A 180 4.35 0.89 7.06
N SER A 181 3.50 0.65 6.06
CA SER A 181 3.55 1.41 4.81
C SER A 181 3.03 2.85 4.95
N ASN A 182 2.58 3.25 6.12
CA ASN A 182 2.01 4.57 6.34
C ASN A 182 3.11 5.63 6.47
N ILE A 183 2.85 6.83 5.96
CA ILE A 183 3.67 8.01 6.24
C ILE A 183 2.80 9.06 6.91
N GLY A 184 3.17 9.43 8.14
CA GLY A 184 2.42 10.38 8.94
C GLY A 184 0.96 9.94 9.12
N THR A 185 0.02 10.88 8.99
CA THR A 185 -1.42 10.62 9.18
C THR A 185 -2.20 10.44 7.87
N SER A 186 -1.66 10.91 6.74
CA SER A 186 -2.44 11.09 5.50
C SER A 186 -2.08 10.13 4.37
N PHE A 187 -0.86 9.60 4.35
CA PHE A 187 -0.34 8.88 3.19
C PHE A 187 -0.03 7.40 3.48
N ASN A 188 -0.09 6.59 2.43
CA ASN A 188 0.33 5.19 2.42
C ASN A 188 1.21 4.93 1.18
N LEU A 189 2.44 4.44 1.38
CA LEU A 189 3.35 4.04 0.32
C LEU A 189 2.95 2.67 -0.22
N GLU A 190 2.44 2.65 -1.44
CA GLU A 190 2.10 1.41 -2.09
C GLU A 190 3.30 0.90 -2.89
N ARG A 191 3.82 1.68 -3.86
CA ARG A 191 4.70 1.13 -4.91
C ARG A 191 5.89 2.01 -5.27
N LEU A 192 6.99 1.35 -5.59
CA LEU A 192 8.20 1.97 -6.13
C LEU A 192 8.59 1.29 -7.44
N ILE A 193 8.56 2.04 -8.54
CA ILE A 193 8.92 1.55 -9.87
C ILE A 193 10.19 2.29 -10.30
N LEU A 194 11.27 1.54 -10.47
CA LEU A 194 12.58 2.06 -10.90
C LEU A 194 12.84 1.62 -12.34
N VAL A 195 12.92 2.57 -13.27
CA VAL A 195 13.15 2.31 -14.69
C VAL A 195 14.54 2.78 -15.08
N ALA A 196 15.35 1.87 -15.64
CA ALA A 196 16.75 2.13 -15.96
C ALA A 196 17.51 2.83 -14.81
N PRO A 197 17.47 2.29 -13.57
CA PRO A 197 17.94 3.02 -12.39
C PRO A 197 19.44 3.31 -12.42
N ASP A 198 19.78 4.60 -12.35
CA ASP A 198 21.15 5.07 -12.12
C ASP A 198 21.50 5.07 -10.62
N ILE A 199 21.36 3.90 -10.00
CA ILE A 199 21.66 3.65 -8.59
C ILE A 199 22.81 2.64 -8.54
N PRO A 200 23.83 2.81 -7.69
CA PRO A 200 24.92 1.84 -7.58
C PRO A 200 24.41 0.45 -7.21
N VAL A 201 24.91 -0.60 -7.88
CA VAL A 201 24.49 -1.99 -7.62
C VAL A 201 24.88 -2.47 -6.22
N GLU A 202 25.88 -1.84 -5.61
CA GLU A 202 26.26 -2.04 -4.22
C GLU A 202 25.12 -1.74 -3.25
N THR A 203 24.09 -0.99 -3.65
CA THR A 203 22.88 -0.75 -2.86
C THR A 203 21.93 -1.94 -2.79
N ILE A 204 22.14 -3.00 -3.56
CA ILE A 204 21.41 -4.27 -3.36
C ILE A 204 22.34 -5.38 -2.83
N ILE A 205 23.66 -5.21 -3.00
CA ILE A 205 24.67 -6.18 -2.56
C ILE A 205 25.16 -5.89 -1.14
N THR A 206 25.45 -4.64 -0.78
CA THR A 206 26.13 -4.29 0.46
C THR A 206 25.15 -3.84 1.56
N GLY A 207 25.40 -4.28 2.79
CA GLY A 207 24.53 -4.02 3.94
C GLY A 207 24.80 -2.71 4.70
N ARG A 208 25.88 -1.98 4.40
CA ARG A 208 26.24 -0.75 5.15
C ARG A 208 25.61 0.49 4.51
N ALA A 209 24.92 1.29 5.32
CA ALA A 209 24.34 2.59 4.93
C ALA A 209 23.49 2.56 3.66
N ASN A 210 22.68 1.52 3.53
CA ASN A 210 21.91 1.28 2.32
C ASN A 210 20.64 2.13 2.32
N PHE A 211 20.74 3.33 1.74
CA PHE A 211 19.61 4.24 1.58
C PHE A 211 18.43 3.56 0.87
N LEU A 212 18.70 2.66 -0.08
CA LEU A 212 17.67 1.94 -0.82
C LEU A 212 16.91 0.98 0.10
N ARG A 213 17.62 0.27 0.98
CA ARG A 213 16.96 -0.55 2.02
C ARG A 213 16.02 0.30 2.86
N ALA A 214 16.48 1.45 3.35
CA ALA A 214 15.65 2.33 4.17
C ALA A 214 14.39 2.80 3.42
N SER A 215 14.51 3.14 2.13
CA SER A 215 13.37 3.52 1.29
C SER A 215 12.36 2.38 1.09
N LEU A 216 12.83 1.13 1.02
CA LEU A 216 11.99 -0.02 0.72
C LEU A 216 11.17 -0.53 1.90
N ARG A 217 11.58 -0.24 3.14
CA ARG A 217 10.93 -0.80 4.35
C ARG A 217 9.43 -0.54 4.42
N ARG A 218 8.97 0.59 3.85
CA ARG A 218 7.56 0.98 3.84
C ARG A 218 6.84 0.68 2.52
N VAL A 219 7.57 0.34 1.46
CA VAL A 219 6.99 0.15 0.14
C VAL A 219 6.45 -1.28 0.07
N LYS A 220 5.16 -1.43 -0.24
CA LYS A 220 4.55 -2.77 -0.34
C LYS A 220 5.00 -3.53 -1.57
N GLU A 221 5.21 -2.83 -2.68
CA GLU A 221 5.65 -3.45 -3.93
C GLU A 221 6.77 -2.65 -4.61
N ALA A 222 7.88 -3.30 -4.94
CA ALA A 222 9.01 -2.65 -5.60
C ALA A 222 9.44 -3.35 -6.91
N TYR A 223 9.72 -2.57 -7.93
CA TYR A 223 9.98 -3.06 -9.29
C TYR A 223 11.22 -2.40 -9.90
N ILE A 224 12.01 -3.18 -10.63
CA ILE A 224 13.16 -2.69 -11.41
C ILE A 224 12.97 -3.11 -12.87
N PHE A 225 13.02 -2.16 -13.78
CA PHE A 225 13.16 -2.40 -15.22
C PHE A 225 14.61 -2.12 -15.59
N SER A 226 15.31 -3.14 -16.10
CA SER A 226 16.73 -3.10 -16.39
C SER A 226 17.04 -3.70 -17.76
N ASN A 227 18.19 -3.36 -18.32
CA ASN A 227 18.69 -3.93 -19.56
C ASN A 227 20.22 -3.91 -19.61
N GLU A 228 20.82 -4.93 -20.22
CA GLU A 228 22.28 -5.01 -20.41
C GLU A 228 22.83 -3.81 -21.21
N GLY A 229 22.02 -3.23 -22.10
CA GLY A 229 22.39 -2.09 -22.94
C GLY A 229 22.70 -0.81 -22.17
N ASP A 230 22.20 -0.64 -20.95
CA ASP A 230 22.51 0.51 -20.08
C ASP A 230 24.00 0.60 -19.72
N ILE A 231 24.78 -0.46 -19.94
CA ILE A 231 26.23 -0.41 -19.82
C ILE A 231 26.86 0.67 -20.71
N VAL A 232 26.19 1.05 -21.81
CA VAL A 232 26.60 2.17 -22.66
C VAL A 232 26.79 3.43 -21.81
N LEU A 233 25.85 3.75 -20.92
CA LEU A 233 25.97 4.95 -20.07
C LEU A 233 27.17 4.88 -19.12
N ARG A 234 27.48 3.69 -18.61
CA ARG A 234 28.70 3.48 -17.80
C ARG A 234 29.94 3.72 -18.64
N ILE A 235 30.00 3.21 -19.87
CA ILE A 235 31.10 3.46 -20.80
C ILE A 235 31.21 4.97 -21.09
N LEU A 236 30.09 5.65 -21.39
CA LEU A 236 30.08 7.10 -21.67
C LEU A 236 30.58 7.92 -20.48
N SER A 237 30.09 7.61 -19.29
CA SER A 237 30.53 8.28 -18.06
C SER A 237 31.99 7.97 -17.74
N ALA A 238 32.44 6.73 -17.96
CA ALA A 238 33.84 6.36 -17.77
C ALA A 238 34.75 7.04 -18.79
N THR A 239 34.35 7.17 -20.06
CA THR A 239 35.11 7.87 -21.10
C THR A 239 35.18 9.37 -20.83
N ALA A 240 34.06 10.00 -20.45
CA ALA A 240 34.02 11.41 -20.10
C ALA A 240 34.87 11.73 -18.86
N ASN A 241 34.90 10.82 -17.89
CA ASN A 241 35.66 10.97 -16.64
C ASN A 241 37.02 10.24 -16.64
N TYR A 242 37.45 9.67 -17.78
CA TYR A 242 38.66 8.84 -17.86
C TYR A 242 39.91 9.63 -17.49
N PHE A 243 39.91 10.93 -17.78
CA PHE A 243 40.99 11.83 -17.40
C PHE A 243 41.00 12.19 -15.91
N SER A 244 39.91 11.95 -15.17
CA SER A 244 39.78 12.38 -13.77
C SER A 244 39.87 11.23 -12.76
N PHE A 245 39.41 10.02 -13.06
CA PHE A 245 39.45 8.90 -12.10
C PHE A 245 39.54 7.51 -12.78
N PRO A 246 40.75 6.91 -12.89
CA PRO A 246 40.88 5.52 -13.32
C PRO A 246 40.39 4.60 -12.20
N THR A 247 39.17 4.07 -12.33
CA THR A 247 38.59 3.15 -11.33
C THR A 247 38.84 1.70 -11.73
N ASN A 248 39.95 1.13 -11.22
CA ASN A 248 40.24 -0.30 -11.32
C ASN A 248 39.43 -1.07 -10.25
N GLY A 249 38.17 -1.41 -10.53
CA GLY A 249 37.37 -2.24 -9.63
C GLY A 249 36.14 -2.85 -10.31
N ARG A 250 35.98 -4.19 -10.20
CA ARG A 250 35.01 -5.02 -10.94
C ARG A 250 33.51 -4.73 -10.68
N ILE A 251 33.19 -4.02 -9.59
CA ILE A 251 31.79 -3.71 -9.20
C ILE A 251 31.57 -2.20 -9.12
N ARG A 252 32.60 -1.46 -8.70
CA ARG A 252 32.55 -0.02 -8.45
C ARG A 252 32.15 0.73 -9.72
N GLY A 253 30.97 1.34 -9.68
CA GLY A 253 30.41 2.12 -10.79
C GLY A 253 29.38 1.39 -11.64
N SER A 254 29.11 0.10 -11.36
CA SER A 254 27.97 -0.61 -11.97
C SER A 254 26.65 -0.12 -11.37
N ARG A 255 25.62 0.00 -12.22
CA ARG A 255 24.32 0.55 -11.84
C ARG A 255 23.24 -0.51 -11.88
N LEU A 256 22.16 -0.36 -11.11
CA LEU A 256 21.04 -1.28 -11.09
C LEU A 256 20.38 -1.44 -12.47
N GLY A 257 20.43 -0.41 -13.33
CA GLY A 257 19.94 -0.47 -14.72
C GLY A 257 20.59 -1.55 -15.57
N ILE A 258 21.82 -2.00 -15.25
CA ILE A 258 22.55 -3.03 -16.01
C ILE A 258 22.32 -4.46 -15.49
N LEU A 259 21.50 -4.63 -14.44
CA LEU A 259 21.20 -5.95 -13.91
C LEU A 259 20.49 -6.80 -14.95
N THR A 260 20.95 -8.05 -15.07
CA THR A 260 20.37 -9.01 -16.00
C THR A 260 20.08 -10.31 -15.28
N VAL A 261 19.19 -11.10 -15.89
CA VAL A 261 18.95 -12.47 -15.44
C VAL A 261 20.11 -13.37 -15.89
N SER A 262 20.61 -14.16 -14.95
CA SER A 262 21.68 -15.13 -15.15
C SER A 262 21.23 -16.27 -16.06
N ASN A 263 22.14 -16.74 -16.92
CA ASN A 263 21.85 -17.83 -17.84
C ASN A 263 22.08 -19.21 -17.20
N ASP A 264 22.88 -19.28 -16.14
CA ASP A 264 23.38 -20.53 -15.57
C ASP A 264 22.27 -21.41 -14.94
N TYR A 265 21.11 -20.84 -14.61
CA TYR A 265 20.03 -21.59 -13.96
C TYR A 265 19.25 -22.51 -14.92
N ARG A 266 19.52 -22.42 -16.23
CA ARG A 266 19.02 -23.37 -17.24
C ARG A 266 20.10 -23.69 -18.27
N ASP A 267 21.25 -24.17 -17.80
CA ASP A 267 22.40 -24.57 -18.64
C ASP A 267 22.08 -25.67 -19.68
N GLU A 268 20.88 -26.27 -19.64
CA GLU A 268 20.37 -27.20 -20.68
C GLU A 268 19.74 -26.51 -21.90
N ILE A 269 19.67 -25.17 -21.92
CA ILE A 269 18.79 -24.40 -22.82
C ILE A 269 19.56 -23.50 -23.82
N ILE A 270 20.88 -23.62 -23.90
CA ILE A 270 21.66 -22.99 -24.96
C ILE A 270 21.79 -23.98 -26.12
N ASP A 271 21.21 -23.66 -27.28
CA ASP A 271 21.58 -24.35 -28.51
C ASP A 271 23.03 -23.97 -28.84
N LYS A 272 23.96 -24.84 -28.41
CA LYS A 272 25.41 -24.65 -28.57
C LYS A 272 25.82 -24.48 -30.03
N LYS A 273 24.98 -24.89 -30.99
CA LYS A 273 25.25 -24.72 -32.43
C LYS A 273 24.98 -23.30 -32.92
N GLU A 274 23.97 -22.60 -32.38
CA GLU A 274 23.56 -21.28 -32.89
C GLU A 274 23.92 -20.10 -31.97
N ASN A 275 24.38 -20.35 -30.73
CA ASN A 275 24.68 -19.30 -29.75
C ASN A 275 23.49 -18.32 -29.55
N LYS A 276 22.27 -18.85 -29.67
CA LYS A 276 21.01 -18.15 -29.43
C LYS A 276 20.36 -18.66 -28.16
N ARG A 277 19.61 -17.79 -27.47
CA ARG A 277 18.74 -18.20 -26.36
C ARG A 277 17.52 -18.96 -26.92
N ASN A 278 17.13 -20.02 -26.22
CA ASN A 278 15.85 -20.68 -26.43
C ASN A 278 14.70 -19.71 -26.06
N PRO A 279 13.60 -19.69 -26.83
CA PRO A 279 12.35 -19.01 -26.46
C PRO A 279 11.85 -19.28 -25.02
N ASP A 280 12.07 -20.47 -24.47
CA ASP A 280 11.67 -20.81 -23.10
C ASP A 280 12.53 -20.15 -22.02
N ALA A 281 13.62 -19.46 -22.38
CA ALA A 281 14.42 -18.66 -21.45
C ALA A 281 13.72 -17.35 -21.04
N TYR A 282 12.60 -16.99 -21.68
CA TYR A 282 11.79 -15.82 -21.37
C TYR A 282 10.60 -16.16 -20.45
N GLY A 283 9.95 -15.13 -19.91
CA GLY A 283 8.90 -15.28 -18.91
C GLY A 283 9.43 -15.22 -17.47
N ILE A 284 8.65 -15.75 -16.53
CA ILE A 284 9.06 -15.80 -15.11
C ILE A 284 10.09 -16.91 -14.93
N VAL A 285 11.34 -16.55 -14.62
CA VAL A 285 12.46 -17.50 -14.63
C VAL A 285 12.68 -18.21 -13.28
N ASN A 286 12.32 -17.56 -12.18
CA ASN A 286 12.52 -18.08 -10.82
C ASN A 286 11.27 -18.78 -10.27
N TYR A 287 10.32 -19.13 -11.14
CA TYR A 287 9.16 -19.95 -10.81
C TYR A 287 9.42 -21.40 -11.19
N VAL A 288 9.83 -22.20 -10.21
CA VAL A 288 10.23 -23.61 -10.40
C VAL A 288 9.47 -24.47 -9.39
N ASN A 289 8.88 -25.58 -9.84
CA ASN A 289 8.15 -26.54 -8.97
C ASN A 289 7.08 -25.90 -8.08
N ASN A 290 6.31 -24.94 -8.62
CA ASN A 290 5.37 -24.13 -7.85
C ASN A 290 6.02 -23.45 -6.64
N ASN A 291 7.27 -23.01 -6.75
CA ASN A 291 7.96 -22.19 -5.77
C ASN A 291 8.70 -21.04 -6.44
N VAL A 292 8.86 -19.94 -5.70
CA VAL A 292 9.61 -18.76 -6.15
C VAL A 292 10.92 -18.75 -5.39
N ASP A 293 12.01 -18.99 -6.09
CA ASP A 293 13.35 -18.93 -5.52
C ASP A 293 13.79 -17.47 -5.34
N SER A 294 14.75 -17.25 -4.42
CA SER A 294 15.30 -15.93 -4.13
C SER A 294 15.86 -15.26 -5.40
N PRO A 295 15.41 -14.02 -5.73
CA PRO A 295 15.93 -13.25 -6.85
C PRO A 295 17.46 -13.18 -6.92
N SER A 296 18.14 -13.10 -5.77
CA SER A 296 19.61 -13.00 -5.71
C SER A 296 20.37 -14.12 -6.45
N GLY A 297 19.80 -15.33 -6.56
CA GLY A 297 20.38 -16.46 -7.29
C GLY A 297 20.22 -16.39 -8.81
N TYR A 298 19.32 -15.52 -9.29
CA TYR A 298 18.96 -15.38 -10.70
C TYR A 298 19.52 -14.10 -11.33
N LEU A 299 20.19 -13.25 -10.55
CA LEU A 299 20.68 -11.94 -11.01
C LEU A 299 22.20 -11.95 -11.17
N GLU A 300 22.67 -11.31 -12.23
CA GLU A 300 24.08 -11.09 -12.47
C GLU A 300 24.37 -9.72 -13.06
N ILE A 301 25.58 -9.24 -12.79
CA ILE A 301 26.17 -8.06 -13.40
C ILE A 301 27.11 -8.52 -14.49
N ARG A 302 26.92 -7.97 -15.68
CA ARG A 302 27.78 -8.24 -16.83
C ARG A 302 28.69 -7.06 -17.05
N ASP A 303 29.95 -7.39 -17.30
CA ASP A 303 30.99 -6.44 -17.63
C ASP A 303 31.61 -6.86 -18.97
N SER A 304 31.94 -5.89 -19.82
CA SER A 304 32.45 -6.11 -21.16
C SER A 304 33.81 -6.82 -21.11
N GLY A 305 33.81 -8.15 -21.22
CA GLY A 305 35.02 -8.98 -21.36
C GLY A 305 35.35 -9.88 -20.17
N ASN A 306 34.64 -9.80 -19.06
CA ASN A 306 34.90 -10.60 -17.85
C ASN A 306 33.80 -11.64 -17.58
N LYS A 307 34.08 -12.62 -16.71
CA LYS A 307 33.08 -13.57 -16.21
C LYS A 307 31.92 -12.79 -15.55
N PRO A 308 30.65 -13.11 -15.84
CA PRO A 308 29.50 -12.51 -15.16
C PRO A 308 29.63 -12.68 -13.65
N LEU A 309 29.27 -11.63 -12.91
CA LEU A 309 29.30 -11.65 -11.46
C LEU A 309 27.89 -11.85 -10.92
N LYS A 310 27.63 -13.02 -10.33
CA LYS A 310 26.33 -13.31 -9.72
C LYS A 310 26.17 -12.53 -8.43
N ILE A 311 24.97 -12.01 -8.20
CA ILE A 311 24.66 -11.28 -6.97
C ILE A 311 24.82 -12.20 -5.74
N SER A 312 24.44 -13.48 -5.86
CA SER A 312 24.64 -14.49 -4.82
C SER A 312 26.10 -14.76 -4.45
N GLU A 313 27.06 -14.55 -5.35
CA GLU A 313 28.49 -14.79 -5.09
C GLU A 313 29.14 -13.65 -4.31
N VAL A 314 28.59 -12.44 -4.42
CA VAL A 314 29.10 -11.23 -3.73
C VAL A 314 28.35 -10.99 -2.42
N SER A 315 27.16 -11.55 -2.27
CA SER A 315 26.30 -11.38 -1.11
C SER A 315 26.81 -12.19 0.11
N VAL A 316 27.16 -11.49 1.19
CA VAL A 316 27.39 -12.04 2.52
C VAL A 316 26.04 -12.55 3.06
N LYS A 317 25.94 -13.87 3.21
CA LYS A 317 24.71 -14.69 3.43
C LYS A 317 23.66 -14.21 4.45
N PHE A 318 23.96 -13.31 5.39
CA PHE A 318 23.09 -13.07 6.55
C PHE A 318 22.24 -11.78 6.56
N ILE A 319 22.59 -10.73 5.78
CA ILE A 319 21.88 -9.42 5.86
C ILE A 319 21.37 -8.95 4.49
N GLN A 320 21.86 -9.54 3.40
CA GLN A 320 21.87 -8.92 2.06
C GLN A 320 20.85 -9.53 1.08
N ALA A 321 20.38 -10.75 1.32
CA ALA A 321 19.27 -11.34 0.57
C ALA A 321 17.99 -10.48 0.65
N GLN A 322 17.77 -9.75 1.75
CA GLN A 322 16.55 -8.97 1.96
C GLN A 322 16.28 -7.90 0.91
N VAL A 323 17.29 -7.14 0.45
CA VAL A 323 17.04 -5.98 -0.44
C VAL A 323 16.79 -6.42 -1.87
N ALA A 324 17.61 -7.34 -2.40
CA ALA A 324 17.38 -7.89 -3.72
C ALA A 324 16.04 -8.65 -3.78
N ASP A 325 15.69 -9.36 -2.71
CA ASP A 325 14.45 -10.14 -2.66
C ASP A 325 13.19 -9.27 -2.49
N SER A 326 13.33 -7.98 -2.16
CA SER A 326 12.21 -7.02 -2.13
C SER A 326 11.76 -6.56 -3.53
N PHE A 327 12.55 -6.78 -4.57
CA PHE A 327 12.23 -6.33 -5.92
C PHE A 327 11.72 -7.44 -6.81
N THR A 328 10.80 -7.09 -7.71
CA THR A 328 10.56 -7.84 -8.95
C THR A 328 11.32 -7.18 -10.09
N TYR A 329 12.10 -7.97 -10.83
CA TYR A 329 12.98 -7.50 -11.88
C TYR A 329 12.41 -7.85 -13.25
N PHE A 330 12.37 -6.85 -14.13
CA PHE A 330 12.07 -6.99 -15.55
C PHE A 330 13.36 -6.75 -16.32
N ASP A 331 13.99 -7.84 -16.77
CA ASP A 331 15.12 -7.78 -17.67
C ASP A 331 14.60 -7.67 -19.11
N CYS A 332 14.70 -6.44 -19.61
CA CYS A 332 14.24 -6.01 -20.93
C CYS A 332 15.35 -6.11 -21.99
N THR A 333 16.46 -6.82 -21.74
CA THR A 333 17.60 -6.87 -22.66
C THR A 333 17.22 -7.34 -24.06
N ASP A 334 16.33 -8.32 -24.22
CA ASP A 334 15.89 -8.79 -25.54
C ASP A 334 14.49 -8.30 -25.93
N TYR A 335 13.98 -7.29 -25.23
CA TYR A 335 12.61 -6.80 -25.37
C TYR A 335 12.32 -6.32 -26.80
N LYS A 336 11.26 -6.91 -27.38
CA LYS A 336 10.70 -6.52 -28.67
C LYS A 336 9.23 -6.16 -28.53
N ASP A 337 8.85 -5.04 -29.12
CA ASP A 337 7.46 -4.62 -29.13
C ASP A 337 7.17 -3.58 -30.21
N TYR A 338 5.90 -3.21 -30.32
CA TYR A 338 5.49 -2.03 -31.04
C TYR A 338 5.91 -0.76 -30.29
N LEU A 339 6.42 0.21 -31.03
CA LEU A 339 6.72 1.53 -30.50
C LEU A 339 5.50 2.43 -30.61
N ILE A 340 5.24 3.18 -29.56
CA ILE A 340 4.28 4.26 -29.51
C ILE A 340 5.06 5.56 -29.60
N LYS A 341 4.87 6.31 -30.69
CA LYS A 341 5.41 7.67 -30.85
C LYS A 341 4.30 8.60 -31.29
N ASP A 342 4.13 9.71 -30.58
CA ASP A 342 3.06 10.69 -30.83
C ASP A 342 1.66 10.05 -30.90
N GLY A 343 1.41 9.06 -30.03
CA GLY A 343 0.17 8.30 -29.98
C GLY A 343 -0.04 7.30 -31.13
N LYS A 344 0.92 7.17 -32.05
CA LYS A 344 0.87 6.22 -33.17
C LYS A 344 1.71 4.98 -32.88
N LYS A 345 1.11 3.81 -33.10
CA LYS A 345 1.74 2.50 -32.97
C LYS A 345 2.53 2.17 -34.25
N SER A 346 3.75 1.64 -34.11
CA SER A 346 4.51 1.13 -35.24
C SER A 346 3.80 -0.06 -35.90
N GLN A 347 4.03 -0.24 -37.20
CA GLN A 347 3.42 -1.36 -37.96
C GLN A 347 4.06 -2.71 -37.62
N GLU A 348 5.35 -2.70 -37.28
CA GLU A 348 6.12 -3.90 -36.96
C GLU A 348 6.67 -3.83 -35.54
N THR A 349 6.91 -5.01 -34.96
CA THR A 349 7.63 -5.15 -33.69
C THR A 349 9.10 -4.88 -33.90
N VAL A 350 9.67 -3.99 -33.10
CA VAL A 350 11.09 -3.63 -33.16
C VAL A 350 11.74 -3.82 -31.80
N SER A 351 13.07 -3.86 -31.78
CA SER A 351 13.81 -3.92 -30.53
C SER A 351 13.70 -2.58 -29.81
N VAL A 352 13.33 -2.58 -28.53
CA VAL A 352 12.93 -1.35 -27.83
C VAL A 352 14.12 -0.70 -27.13
N VAL A 353 14.72 -1.37 -26.15
CA VAL A 353 15.80 -0.82 -25.29
C VAL A 353 17.18 -1.41 -25.59
N SER A 354 17.27 -2.29 -26.58
CA SER A 354 18.55 -2.81 -27.06
C SER A 354 18.39 -3.26 -28.52
N LYS A 355 19.42 -3.91 -29.09
CA LYS A 355 19.31 -4.59 -30.40
C LYS A 355 18.51 -5.91 -30.37
N ALA A 356 18.14 -6.40 -29.19
CA ALA A 356 17.42 -7.65 -28.96
C ALA A 356 17.99 -8.83 -29.78
N LEU A 357 19.29 -9.05 -29.62
CA LEU A 357 20.06 -9.99 -30.42
C LEU A 357 19.75 -11.46 -30.08
N ASN A 358 18.95 -11.72 -29.05
CA ASN A 358 18.64 -13.07 -28.56
C ASN A 358 19.90 -13.86 -28.21
N LYS A 359 20.95 -13.15 -27.77
CA LYS A 359 22.23 -13.74 -27.40
C LYS A 359 22.27 -13.94 -25.89
N PRO A 360 22.91 -15.03 -25.42
CA PRO A 360 23.13 -15.22 -24.00
C PRO A 360 23.89 -14.05 -23.40
N LYS A 361 24.82 -13.43 -24.14
CA LYS A 361 25.59 -12.24 -23.74
C LYS A 361 25.88 -11.33 -24.93
N LEU A 362 25.96 -10.02 -24.70
CA LEU A 362 26.50 -9.10 -25.69
C LEU A 362 28.04 -9.23 -25.72
N GLY A 363 28.61 -9.25 -26.91
CA GLY A 363 30.06 -9.21 -27.08
C GLY A 363 30.58 -7.78 -27.07
N ILE A 364 31.91 -7.65 -27.07
CA ILE A 364 32.62 -6.36 -27.09
C ILE A 364 32.19 -5.52 -28.31
N TRP A 365 32.04 -6.16 -29.47
CA TRP A 365 31.59 -5.48 -30.68
C TRP A 365 30.16 -4.98 -30.59
N GLU A 366 29.26 -5.74 -29.96
CA GLU A 366 27.89 -5.29 -29.72
C GLU A 366 27.85 -4.08 -28.80
N TYR A 367 28.63 -4.08 -27.71
CA TYR A 367 28.74 -2.91 -26.83
C TYR A 367 29.30 -1.70 -27.57
N PHE A 368 30.36 -1.90 -28.35
CA PHE A 368 30.95 -0.83 -29.16
C PHE A 368 29.94 -0.22 -30.13
N ILE A 369 29.16 -1.05 -30.85
CA ILE A 369 28.14 -0.54 -31.77
C ILE A 369 27.00 0.15 -31.00
N LEU A 370 26.57 -0.38 -29.84
CA LEU A 370 25.56 0.28 -29.02
C LEU A 370 26.04 1.64 -28.52
N SER A 371 27.30 1.77 -28.11
CA SER A 371 27.91 3.05 -27.74
C SER A 371 27.94 4.03 -28.92
N ILE A 372 28.30 3.56 -30.12
CA ILE A 372 28.26 4.40 -31.34
C ILE A 372 26.83 4.86 -31.65
N ILE A 373 25.84 3.96 -31.60
CA ILE A 373 24.43 4.27 -31.87
C ILE A 373 23.87 5.28 -30.87
N GLY A 374 24.26 5.17 -29.59
CA GLY A 374 23.84 6.08 -28.54
C GLY A 374 24.46 7.48 -28.67
N LEU A 375 25.70 7.57 -29.16
CA LEU A 375 26.46 8.83 -29.23
C LEU A 375 26.27 9.60 -30.54
N LEU A 376 26.26 8.90 -31.67
CA LEU A 376 26.26 9.53 -32.98
C LEU A 376 24.83 9.57 -33.54
N PRO A 377 24.44 10.65 -34.24
CA PRO A 377 23.23 10.65 -35.03
C PRO A 377 23.37 9.58 -36.12
N VAL A 378 22.74 8.43 -35.89
CA VAL A 378 22.82 7.23 -36.74
C VAL A 378 22.46 7.55 -38.19
N ASP A 379 21.60 8.55 -38.39
CA ASP A 379 21.17 9.13 -39.66
C ASP A 379 22.35 9.60 -40.55
N ARG A 380 23.54 9.81 -39.97
CA ARG A 380 24.76 10.24 -40.69
C ARG A 380 25.71 9.11 -41.07
N ILE A 381 25.44 7.85 -40.69
CA ILE A 381 26.34 6.72 -40.97
C ILE A 381 25.70 5.78 -42.01
N PRO A 382 25.97 5.98 -43.32
CA PRO A 382 25.23 5.33 -44.41
C PRO A 382 25.35 3.79 -44.46
N PHE A 383 26.39 3.22 -43.84
CA PHE A 383 26.57 1.75 -43.77
C PHE A 383 25.85 1.09 -42.57
N LEU A 384 25.37 1.87 -41.61
CA LEU A 384 24.63 1.38 -40.45
C LEU A 384 23.13 1.65 -40.66
N LYS A 385 22.43 0.75 -41.36
CA LYS A 385 20.96 0.70 -41.44
C LYS A 385 20.33 0.25 -40.11
N CYS A 386 20.70 0.88 -39.00
CA CYS A 386 20.19 0.57 -37.67
C CYS A 386 19.25 1.68 -37.21
N ARG A 387 18.09 1.31 -36.63
CA ARG A 387 17.23 2.25 -35.91
C ARG A 387 18.04 2.89 -34.79
N LYS A 388 17.85 4.21 -34.55
CA LYS A 388 18.28 4.84 -33.30
C LYS A 388 17.48 4.22 -32.15
N ILE A 389 18.17 3.46 -31.31
CA ILE A 389 17.63 2.81 -30.12
C ILE A 389 18.07 3.64 -28.93
N ASP A 390 17.12 4.16 -28.17
CA ASP A 390 17.43 4.77 -26.88
C ASP A 390 17.45 3.66 -25.83
N VAL A 391 18.65 3.13 -25.55
CA VAL A 391 18.83 2.01 -24.61
C VAL A 391 18.32 2.32 -23.21
N HIS A 392 18.22 3.60 -22.87
CA HIS A 392 17.92 4.09 -21.54
C HIS A 392 16.47 4.56 -21.40
N GLY A 393 15.94 5.25 -22.42
CA GLY A 393 14.63 5.90 -22.39
C GLY A 393 13.49 5.14 -23.09
N ASP A 394 13.77 4.25 -24.05
CA ASP A 394 12.72 3.66 -24.90
C ASP A 394 11.75 2.72 -24.13
N TYR A 395 11.98 2.43 -22.85
CA TYR A 395 11.01 1.76 -21.96
C TYR A 395 9.62 2.38 -22.02
N PHE A 396 9.53 3.71 -22.12
CA PHE A 396 8.27 4.43 -22.19
C PHE A 396 7.67 4.48 -23.60
N ASN A 397 8.42 4.04 -24.61
CA ASN A 397 7.96 4.00 -25.99
C ASN A 397 7.50 2.59 -26.39
N GLY A 398 7.94 1.52 -25.72
CA GLY A 398 7.40 0.18 -25.94
C GLY A 398 6.01 0.01 -25.32
N GLU A 399 5.03 -0.46 -26.10
CA GLU A 399 3.63 -0.61 -25.68
C GLU A 399 3.49 -1.39 -24.36
N PHE A 400 4.14 -2.54 -24.26
CA PHE A 400 4.05 -3.42 -23.11
C PHE A 400 4.70 -2.85 -21.86
N THR A 401 5.95 -2.38 -21.95
CA THR A 401 6.67 -1.80 -20.81
C THR A 401 6.04 -0.50 -20.34
N GLN A 402 5.55 0.35 -21.25
CA GLN A 402 4.80 1.55 -20.91
C GLN A 402 3.54 1.17 -20.10
N LYS A 403 2.75 0.22 -20.62
CA LYS A 403 1.56 -0.30 -19.93
C LYS A 403 1.93 -0.89 -18.57
N ALA A 404 2.96 -1.73 -18.49
CA ALA A 404 3.42 -2.35 -17.25
C ALA A 404 3.84 -1.31 -16.21
N ILE A 405 4.66 -0.33 -16.57
CA ILE A 405 5.14 0.72 -15.65
C ILE A 405 3.95 1.47 -15.03
N TYR A 406 3.02 1.95 -15.87
CA TYR A 406 1.89 2.73 -15.37
C TYR A 406 0.84 1.88 -14.64
N GLU A 407 0.43 0.73 -15.21
CA GLU A 407 -0.59 -0.09 -14.59
C GLU A 407 -0.10 -0.77 -13.32
N ILE A 408 1.17 -1.15 -13.22
CA ILE A 408 1.75 -1.60 -11.95
C ILE A 408 1.70 -0.45 -10.95
N ALA A 409 2.06 0.78 -11.33
CA ALA A 409 2.00 1.93 -10.42
C ALA A 409 0.58 2.18 -9.88
N PHE A 410 -0.47 2.05 -10.71
CA PHE A 410 -1.84 2.29 -10.26
C PHE A 410 -2.51 1.08 -9.61
N LEU A 411 -2.37 -0.11 -10.21
CA LEU A 411 -3.13 -1.32 -9.88
C LEU A 411 -2.31 -2.37 -9.12
N GLY A 412 -0.99 -2.28 -9.15
CA GLY A 412 -0.07 -3.29 -8.62
C GLY A 412 0.08 -4.48 -9.55
N LEU A 413 0.98 -5.42 -9.22
CA LEU A 413 1.27 -6.55 -10.11
C LEU A 413 0.03 -7.40 -10.38
N LYS A 414 -0.76 -7.72 -9.34
CA LYS A 414 -2.01 -8.50 -9.51
C LYS A 414 -2.98 -7.77 -10.44
N GLY A 415 -3.17 -6.48 -10.22
CA GLY A 415 -4.06 -5.65 -11.03
C GLY A 415 -3.60 -5.56 -12.49
N PHE A 416 -2.31 -5.32 -12.72
CA PHE A 416 -1.71 -5.33 -14.05
C PHE A 416 -1.89 -6.68 -14.77
N VAL A 417 -1.61 -7.80 -14.11
CA VAL A 417 -1.76 -9.12 -14.74
C VAL A 417 -3.22 -9.42 -15.11
N ASN A 418 -4.18 -8.85 -14.39
CA ASN A 418 -5.60 -8.94 -14.72
C ASN A 418 -6.00 -8.13 -15.97
N THR A 419 -5.28 -7.05 -16.32
CA THR A 419 -5.61 -6.22 -17.51
C THR A 419 -5.09 -6.79 -18.83
N ILE A 420 -4.24 -7.81 -18.76
CA ILE A 420 -3.81 -8.55 -19.95
C ILE A 420 -5.09 -9.11 -20.61
N PRO A 421 -5.23 -9.13 -21.95
CA PRO A 421 -6.42 -9.68 -22.63
C PRO A 421 -6.45 -11.23 -22.61
N ASN A 422 -7.66 -11.82 -22.61
CA ASN A 422 -7.92 -13.26 -22.38
C ASN A 422 -7.59 -14.15 -23.60
N GLN A 423 -7.00 -15.32 -23.35
CA GLN A 423 -7.28 -16.57 -24.10
C GLN A 423 -8.28 -17.42 -23.29
N PRO A 424 -9.03 -18.38 -23.90
CA PRO A 424 -10.36 -18.75 -23.43
C PRO A 424 -10.38 -19.47 -22.07
N LYS A 425 -11.49 -19.20 -21.37
CA LYS A 425 -11.91 -19.70 -20.05
C LYS A 425 -11.69 -21.21 -19.89
N THR A 426 -10.59 -21.61 -19.28
CA THR A 426 -10.56 -22.85 -18.49
C THR A 426 -10.42 -22.44 -17.03
N GLY A 427 -11.27 -22.97 -16.17
CA GLY A 427 -11.61 -22.46 -14.84
C GLY A 427 -10.52 -22.49 -13.77
N ASN A 428 -9.23 -22.47 -14.14
CA ASN A 428 -8.12 -22.29 -13.21
C ASN A 428 -7.59 -20.85 -13.29
N THR A 429 -7.74 -20.14 -12.17
CA THR A 429 -7.42 -18.72 -11.94
C THR A 429 -5.92 -18.44 -11.74
N ASP A 430 -5.02 -19.28 -12.26
CA ASP A 430 -3.58 -19.02 -12.10
C ASP A 430 -3.13 -17.94 -13.08
N LEU A 431 -2.76 -16.78 -12.53
CA LEU A 431 -2.34 -15.60 -13.27
C LEU A 431 -0.88 -15.72 -13.78
N LEU A 432 -0.07 -16.62 -13.21
CA LEU A 432 1.35 -16.74 -13.54
C LEU A 432 1.64 -17.30 -14.95
N PRO A 433 0.99 -18.40 -15.41
CA PRO A 433 1.24 -18.94 -16.75
C PRO A 433 0.95 -17.91 -17.84
N ARG A 434 -0.14 -17.15 -17.67
CA ARG A 434 -0.53 -16.07 -18.56
C ARG A 434 0.53 -14.96 -18.63
N PHE A 435 0.96 -14.49 -17.46
CA PHE A 435 1.98 -13.46 -17.38
C PHE A 435 3.30 -13.94 -18.00
N THR A 436 3.65 -15.21 -17.77
CA THR A 436 4.82 -15.87 -18.37
C THR A 436 4.76 -15.87 -19.90
N GLU A 437 3.65 -16.31 -20.49
CA GLU A 437 3.50 -16.37 -21.95
C GLU A 437 3.58 -14.99 -22.61
N MET A 438 2.96 -13.97 -22.02
CA MET A 438 3.08 -12.60 -22.52
C MET A 438 4.52 -12.08 -22.42
N CYS A 439 5.22 -12.34 -21.32
CA CYS A 439 6.63 -12.00 -21.20
C CYS A 439 7.50 -12.76 -22.21
N LYS A 440 7.17 -14.02 -22.53
CA LYS A 440 7.83 -14.77 -23.61
C LYS A 440 7.62 -14.13 -24.98
N GLU A 441 6.38 -13.76 -25.31
CA GLU A 441 6.04 -13.07 -26.55
C GLU A 441 6.87 -11.79 -26.73
N LYS A 442 6.97 -11.00 -25.65
CA LYS A 442 7.76 -9.75 -25.62
C LYS A 442 9.25 -9.96 -25.43
N ARG A 443 9.72 -11.19 -25.21
CA ARG A 443 11.13 -11.52 -24.93
C ARG A 443 11.70 -10.81 -23.70
N ILE A 444 10.91 -10.76 -22.63
CA ILE A 444 11.29 -10.21 -21.32
C ILE A 444 11.48 -11.37 -20.35
N ARG A 445 12.52 -11.26 -19.51
CA ARG A 445 12.75 -12.18 -18.40
C ARG A 445 12.33 -11.51 -17.11
N VAL A 446 11.56 -12.21 -16.29
CA VAL A 446 11.04 -11.69 -15.03
C VAL A 446 11.54 -12.54 -13.87
N VAL A 447 12.10 -11.88 -12.86
CA VAL A 447 12.43 -12.50 -11.58
C VAL A 447 11.49 -11.91 -10.54
N ILE A 448 10.54 -12.71 -10.06
CA ILE A 448 9.50 -12.24 -9.13
C ILE A 448 10.01 -12.27 -7.70
N SER A 449 9.71 -11.23 -6.93
CA SER A 449 9.94 -11.23 -5.48
C SER A 449 9.09 -12.29 -4.78
N PRO A 450 9.62 -13.05 -3.80
CA PRO A 450 8.83 -13.96 -2.98
C PRO A 450 7.61 -13.29 -2.34
N GLN A 451 7.70 -12.00 -2.01
CA GLN A 451 6.61 -11.21 -1.41
C GLN A 451 5.46 -11.00 -2.42
N HIS A 452 5.79 -10.73 -3.67
CA HIS A 452 4.79 -10.49 -4.73
C HIS A 452 4.11 -11.77 -5.21
N ARG A 453 4.75 -12.93 -5.02
CA ARG A 453 4.14 -14.23 -5.34
C ARG A 453 2.80 -14.43 -4.62
N ALA A 454 2.71 -14.04 -3.35
CA ALA A 454 1.49 -14.16 -2.55
C ALA A 454 0.32 -13.37 -3.16
N LEU A 455 0.60 -12.31 -3.94
CA LEU A 455 -0.41 -11.49 -4.60
C LEU A 455 -1.01 -12.18 -5.84
N LEU A 456 -0.25 -13.09 -6.45
CA LEU A 456 -0.61 -13.77 -7.70
C LEU A 456 -1.24 -15.16 -7.51
N LYS A 457 -1.28 -15.66 -6.26
CA LYS A 457 -2.20 -16.74 -5.86
C LYS A 457 -3.59 -16.15 -5.60
#